data_AF-A0A7C1S4Z3-F1
#
_entry.id   AF-A0A7C1S4Z3-F1
#
_cell.length_a   1.000
_cell.length_b   1.000
_cell.length_c   1.000
_cell.angle_alpha   90.00
_cell.angle_beta   90.00
_cell.angle_gamma   90.00
#
_symmetry.space_group_name_H-M   'P 1'
#
loop_
_entity.id
_entity.type
_entity.pdbx_description
1 polymer ?
#
loop_
_entity_poly.entity_id
_entity_poly.type
_entity_poly.pdbx_seq_one_letter_code
_entity_poly.pdbx_strand_id
1 'polypeptide(L)'
;MAIQDKITQLWVKTTGRKINPAEYDWLIGPVGNTNLIKDTFIFELAKKENLAIEKDAVDSGLLEKIEQIGISGEEKVRINKKVVDFYENTSNYDFEIWSEWKGLFRPFGKLLSLIFSKRLQQLNLPLNSIDTAKGLKSEIIKLKTKDTKKAKWTIWYRIIKSTNDVIYSGIYTTCRNPKYEKPLLKVIFPLPNGAASVIMNKNVEKDGSLLLSSNGKKFGDNGFYFTLTDGKGNHWAKFVGAMHEWIRVYEDDENILRADHNLNFYGMRFLNLHYKMSKKI
;
A
#
# COMPACT_ATOMS: atom_id res chain seq x y z
N MET A 1 16.73 -16.73 -3.59
CA MET A 1 16.36 -15.54 -4.39
C MET A 1 15.85 -15.97 -5.76
N ALA A 2 14.61 -15.64 -6.10
CA ALA A 2 14.01 -16.03 -7.37
C ALA A 2 14.66 -15.28 -8.54
N ILE A 3 14.67 -15.89 -9.74
CA ILE A 3 15.24 -15.27 -10.97
C ILE A 3 14.63 -13.89 -11.24
N GLN A 4 13.32 -13.75 -11.00
CA GLN A 4 12.60 -12.49 -11.19
C GLN A 4 13.10 -11.36 -10.29
N ASP A 5 13.58 -11.67 -9.08
CA ASP A 5 14.15 -10.67 -8.17
C ASP A 5 15.45 -10.12 -8.72
N LYS A 6 16.31 -11.01 -9.24
CA LYS A 6 17.58 -10.60 -9.89
C LYS A 6 17.34 -9.72 -11.11
N ILE A 7 16.35 -10.07 -11.94
CA ILE A 7 15.99 -9.26 -13.13
C ILE A 7 15.56 -7.87 -12.72
N THR A 8 14.69 -7.74 -11.72
CA THR A 8 14.25 -6.41 -11.28
C THR A 8 15.35 -5.65 -10.57
N GLN A 9 16.18 -6.34 -9.78
CA GLN A 9 17.34 -5.70 -9.17
C GLN A 9 18.28 -5.12 -10.22
N LEU A 10 18.55 -5.86 -11.28
CA LEU A 10 19.35 -5.39 -12.40
C LEU A 10 18.66 -4.22 -13.11
N TRP A 11 17.37 -4.35 -13.46
CA TRP A 11 16.61 -3.29 -14.13
C TRP A 11 16.55 -1.99 -13.33
N VAL A 12 16.35 -2.03 -12.02
CA VAL A 12 16.36 -0.84 -11.17
C VAL A 12 17.77 -0.25 -11.06
N LYS A 13 18.81 -1.08 -10.97
CA LYS A 13 20.20 -0.59 -10.93
C LYS A 13 20.64 0.04 -12.26
N THR A 14 20.17 -0.49 -13.39
CA THR A 14 20.56 0.00 -14.73
C THR A 14 19.71 1.16 -15.23
N THR A 15 18.40 1.18 -14.92
CA THR A 15 17.46 2.21 -15.41
C THR A 15 17.02 3.21 -14.34
N GLY A 16 17.38 2.96 -13.08
CA GLY A 16 17.09 3.82 -11.95
C GLY A 16 18.23 4.79 -11.67
N ARG A 17 18.28 5.25 -10.42
CA ARG A 17 19.27 6.22 -9.94
C ARG A 17 19.87 5.71 -8.63
N LYS A 18 21.17 5.90 -8.44
CA LYS A 18 21.77 5.74 -7.12
C LYS A 18 21.30 6.91 -6.25
N ILE A 19 20.90 6.64 -5.01
CA ILE A 19 20.36 7.65 -4.10
C ILE A 19 21.12 7.65 -2.76
N ASN A 20 21.19 8.82 -2.14
CA ASN A 20 21.59 8.94 -0.74
C ASN A 20 20.35 8.69 0.15
N PRO A 21 20.33 7.66 1.00
CA PRO A 21 19.16 7.35 1.83
C PRO A 21 18.83 8.45 2.85
N ALA A 22 19.78 9.34 3.20
CA ALA A 22 19.51 10.48 4.08
C ALA A 22 18.73 11.61 3.38
N GLU A 23 19.02 11.86 2.10
CA GLU A 23 18.32 12.88 1.29
C GLU A 23 16.96 12.37 0.75
N TYR A 24 16.85 11.06 0.56
CA TYR A 24 15.67 10.38 0.02
C TYR A 24 15.03 9.46 1.05
N ASP A 25 15.05 9.85 2.33
CA ASP A 25 14.47 9.11 3.45
C ASP A 25 13.00 8.74 3.22
N TRP A 26 12.24 9.62 2.56
CA TRP A 26 10.85 9.41 2.15
C TRP A 26 10.65 8.24 1.20
N LEU A 27 11.70 7.76 0.52
CA LEU A 27 11.69 6.53 -0.29
C LEU A 27 12.11 5.29 0.52
N ILE A 28 12.82 5.44 1.64
CA ILE A 28 13.35 4.32 2.43
C ILE A 28 12.24 3.68 3.28
N GLY A 29 12.34 2.36 3.48
CA GLY A 29 11.35 1.58 4.19
C GLY A 29 11.84 0.18 4.54
N PRO A 30 11.02 -0.61 5.25
CA PRO A 30 11.34 -2.00 5.53
C PRO A 30 11.57 -2.79 4.24
N VAL A 31 12.64 -3.59 4.24
CA VAL A 31 13.03 -4.44 3.11
C VAL A 31 12.82 -5.90 3.46
N GLY A 32 12.40 -6.70 2.47
CA GLY A 32 12.17 -8.13 2.64
C GLY A 32 13.49 -8.91 2.63
N ASN A 33 13.54 -10.01 3.37
CA ASN A 33 14.64 -10.95 3.30
C ASN A 33 14.44 -11.91 2.11
N THR A 34 15.53 -12.40 1.52
CA THR A 34 15.50 -13.13 0.23
C THR A 34 14.91 -14.54 0.29
N ASN A 35 14.55 -15.02 1.49
CA ASN A 35 14.40 -16.46 1.77
C ASN A 35 13.10 -16.88 2.46
N LEU A 36 12.16 -16.01 2.85
CA LEU A 36 11.13 -16.44 3.82
C LEU A 36 9.69 -15.99 3.56
N ILE A 37 8.81 -16.85 4.07
CA ILE A 37 7.40 -17.08 3.77
C ILE A 37 6.50 -16.13 4.58
N LYS A 38 5.51 -15.54 3.89
CA LYS A 38 4.27 -14.91 4.40
C LYS A 38 4.43 -14.14 5.74
N ASP A 39 4.26 -14.80 6.88
CA ASP A 39 4.09 -14.20 8.21
C ASP A 39 5.41 -13.87 8.93
N THR A 40 6.50 -14.53 8.55
CA THR A 40 7.80 -14.43 9.25
C THR A 40 8.42 -13.05 9.16
N PHE A 41 8.15 -12.31 8.08
CA PHE A 41 8.66 -10.95 7.87
C PHE A 41 8.29 -10.00 9.01
N ILE A 42 7.05 -10.06 9.53
CA ILE A 42 6.59 -9.17 10.59
C ILE A 42 7.41 -9.40 11.87
N PHE A 43 7.65 -10.66 12.22
CA PHE A 43 8.44 -11.05 13.38
C PHE A 43 9.92 -10.67 13.21
N GLU A 44 10.48 -10.88 12.02
CA GLU A 44 11.86 -10.48 11.71
C GLU A 44 12.04 -8.96 11.78
N LEU A 45 11.11 -8.19 11.21
CA LEU A 45 11.13 -6.73 11.26
C LEU A 45 11.05 -6.24 12.71
N ALA A 46 10.11 -6.79 13.49
CA ALA A 46 9.96 -6.45 14.90
C ALA A 46 11.22 -6.79 15.70
N LYS A 47 11.84 -7.96 15.46
CA LYS A 47 13.09 -8.35 16.12
C LYS A 47 14.25 -7.44 15.73
N LYS A 48 14.44 -7.20 14.43
CA LYS A 48 15.52 -6.37 13.87
C LYS A 48 15.48 -4.94 14.42
N GLU A 49 14.29 -4.38 14.56
CA GLU A 49 14.10 -3.00 15.03
C GLU A 49 13.73 -2.91 16.52
N ASN A 50 13.78 -4.03 17.25
CA ASN A 50 13.44 -4.13 18.67
C ASN A 50 12.04 -3.57 19.02
N LEU A 51 11.03 -3.89 18.21
CA LEU A 51 9.65 -3.44 18.36
C LEU A 51 8.78 -4.49 19.06
N ALA A 52 7.73 -4.03 19.73
CA ALA A 52 6.66 -4.87 20.24
C ALA A 52 5.60 -5.10 19.15
N ILE A 53 5.10 -6.32 19.03
CA ILE A 53 4.03 -6.67 18.09
C ILE A 53 2.71 -6.60 18.84
N GLU A 54 1.77 -5.84 18.31
CA GLU A 54 0.38 -5.82 18.75
C GLU A 54 -0.49 -6.19 17.55
N LYS A 55 -1.29 -7.25 17.68
CA LYS A 55 -2.14 -7.76 16.60
C LYS A 55 -3.61 -7.50 16.93
N ASP A 56 -4.33 -6.96 15.96
CA ASP A 56 -5.77 -6.77 15.94
C ASP A 56 -6.31 -6.15 17.24
N ALA A 57 -5.61 -5.11 17.73
CA ALA A 57 -6.09 -4.31 18.84
C ALA A 57 -7.42 -3.65 18.44
N VAL A 58 -8.35 -3.57 19.38
CA VAL A 58 -9.61 -2.86 19.21
C VAL A 58 -9.32 -1.40 18.84
N ASP A 59 -10.13 -0.84 17.93
CA ASP A 59 -9.99 0.55 17.47
C ASP A 59 -8.60 0.86 16.89
N SER A 60 -8.03 -0.08 16.14
CA SER A 60 -6.75 0.11 15.45
C SER A 60 -6.94 0.39 13.97
N GLY A 61 -6.39 1.51 13.50
CA GLY A 61 -6.45 1.93 12.10
C GLY A 61 -5.15 1.78 11.33
N LEU A 62 -5.28 1.98 10.01
CA LEU A 62 -4.15 2.21 9.10
C LEU A 62 -3.36 3.47 9.49
N LEU A 63 -4.05 4.46 10.04
CA LEU A 63 -3.49 5.68 10.60
C LEU A 63 -3.88 5.78 12.08
N GLU A 64 -3.03 6.41 12.89
CA GLU A 64 -3.44 6.77 14.26
C GLU A 64 -4.42 7.94 14.23
N LYS A 65 -4.21 8.85 13.29
CA LYS A 65 -5.01 10.05 13.05
C LYS A 65 -5.00 10.39 11.57
N ILE A 66 -6.16 10.74 10.99
CA ILE A 66 -6.26 11.07 9.56
C ILE A 66 -5.42 12.31 9.20
N GLU A 67 -5.13 13.19 10.16
CA GLU A 67 -4.27 14.36 9.98
C GLU A 67 -2.82 14.00 9.66
N GLN A 68 -2.39 12.76 9.92
CA GLN A 68 -1.04 12.29 9.59
C GLN A 68 -0.74 12.37 8.09
N ILE A 69 -1.76 12.30 7.23
CA ILE A 69 -1.65 12.50 5.77
C ILE A 69 -1.88 13.96 5.35
N GLY A 70 -1.80 14.90 6.29
CA GLY A 70 -1.87 16.34 6.00
C GLY A 70 -3.26 16.89 5.73
N ILE A 71 -4.30 16.31 6.34
CA ILE A 71 -5.64 16.91 6.37
C ILE A 71 -5.60 18.25 7.12
N SER A 72 -5.98 19.34 6.46
CA SER A 72 -6.08 20.67 7.07
C SER A 72 -7.35 20.79 7.93
N GLY A 73 -7.45 21.87 8.72
CA GLY A 73 -8.64 22.13 9.54
C GLY A 73 -9.93 22.26 8.72
N GLU A 74 -9.88 22.96 7.58
CA GLU A 74 -11.03 23.11 6.68
C GLU A 74 -11.44 21.77 6.06
N GLU A 75 -10.46 20.98 5.62
CA GLU A 75 -10.72 19.66 5.06
C GLU A 75 -11.23 18.67 6.10
N LYS A 76 -10.82 18.80 7.37
CA LYS A 76 -11.32 17.99 8.47
C LYS A 76 -12.80 18.21 8.74
N VAL A 77 -13.30 19.43 8.52
CA VAL A 77 -14.74 19.74 8.62
C VAL A 77 -15.51 19.14 7.42
N ARG A 78 -14.89 19.09 6.25
CA ARG A 78 -15.52 18.61 5.00
C ARG A 78 -15.50 17.09 4.85
N ILE A 79 -14.42 16.42 5.26
CA ILE A 79 -14.26 14.98 5.06
C ILE A 79 -15.36 14.21 5.79
N ASN A 80 -15.88 13.19 5.13
CA ASN A 80 -16.92 12.34 5.70
C ASN A 80 -16.36 11.59 6.93
N LYS A 81 -17.12 11.63 8.04
CA LYS A 81 -16.72 11.01 9.31
C LYS A 81 -16.56 9.49 9.22
N LYS A 82 -17.32 8.79 8.38
CA LYS A 82 -17.17 7.35 8.15
C LYS A 82 -15.86 7.03 7.42
N VAL A 83 -15.39 7.92 6.55
CA VAL A 83 -14.08 7.79 5.89
C VAL A 83 -12.96 7.97 6.92
N VAL A 84 -13.05 8.98 7.79
CA VAL A 84 -12.09 9.17 8.89
C VAL A 84 -12.05 7.96 9.81
N ASP A 85 -13.22 7.52 10.28
CA ASP A 85 -13.39 6.38 11.17
C ASP A 85 -12.80 5.10 10.55
N PHE A 86 -12.99 4.90 9.25
CA PHE A 86 -12.38 3.77 8.55
C PHE A 86 -10.85 3.75 8.62
N TYR A 87 -10.19 4.89 8.37
CA TYR A 87 -8.73 4.95 8.39
C TYR A 87 -8.14 4.89 9.82
N GLU A 88 -8.87 5.41 10.80
CA GLU A 88 -8.44 5.42 12.22
C GLU A 88 -8.81 4.14 12.97
N ASN A 89 -9.83 3.40 12.52
CA ASN A 89 -10.39 2.22 13.20
C ASN A 89 -10.62 1.03 12.25
N THR A 90 -9.71 0.84 11.28
CA THR A 90 -9.81 -0.17 10.21
C THR A 90 -10.01 -1.60 10.73
N SER A 91 -9.52 -1.95 11.92
CA SER A 91 -9.75 -3.24 12.58
C SER A 91 -11.23 -3.56 12.78
N ASN A 92 -12.07 -2.53 12.87
CA ASN A 92 -13.50 -2.65 13.12
C ASN A 92 -14.31 -2.88 11.84
N TYR A 93 -13.66 -3.10 10.70
CA TYR A 93 -14.31 -3.26 9.41
C TYR A 93 -14.06 -4.64 8.79
N ASP A 94 -15.09 -5.18 8.17
CA ASP A 94 -15.04 -6.28 7.22
C ASP A 94 -15.08 -5.76 5.78
N PHE A 95 -14.55 -6.56 4.85
CA PHE A 95 -14.34 -6.15 3.46
C PHE A 95 -14.86 -7.20 2.49
N GLU A 96 -15.57 -6.71 1.48
CA GLU A 96 -15.83 -7.43 0.24
C GLU A 96 -15.08 -6.72 -0.89
N ILE A 97 -14.38 -7.48 -1.74
CA ILE A 97 -13.62 -6.94 -2.87
C ILE A 97 -14.03 -7.66 -4.14
N TRP A 98 -14.27 -6.90 -5.20
CA TRP A 98 -14.45 -7.44 -6.54
C TRP A 98 -13.53 -6.73 -7.53
N SER A 99 -12.97 -7.51 -8.45
CA SER A 99 -12.05 -7.03 -9.48
C SER A 99 -12.71 -7.00 -10.85
N GLU A 100 -12.48 -5.91 -11.57
CA GLU A 100 -12.95 -5.73 -12.94
C GLU A 100 -11.77 -5.36 -13.86
N TRP A 101 -11.43 -6.28 -14.75
CA TRP A 101 -10.38 -6.08 -15.75
C TRP A 101 -10.95 -5.36 -16.99
N LYS A 102 -10.28 -4.30 -17.43
CA LYS A 102 -10.71 -3.45 -18.55
C LYS A 102 -9.84 -3.65 -19.81
N GLY A 103 -10.46 -3.53 -21.00
CA GLY A 103 -9.79 -3.36 -22.30
C GLY A 103 -9.21 -4.62 -22.97
N LEU A 104 -8.36 -4.40 -23.99
CA LEU A 104 -7.56 -5.41 -24.73
C LEU A 104 -6.57 -6.19 -23.82
N PHE A 105 -6.55 -5.88 -22.52
CA PHE A 105 -5.75 -6.53 -21.49
C PHE A 105 -6.39 -7.78 -20.89
N ARG A 106 -7.49 -8.32 -21.42
CA ARG A 106 -7.87 -9.70 -21.06
C ARG A 106 -6.83 -10.73 -21.58
N PRO A 107 -6.39 -10.69 -22.85
CA PRO A 107 -5.28 -11.53 -23.33
C PRO A 107 -3.88 -10.97 -22.97
N PHE A 108 -3.62 -9.66 -23.11
CA PHE A 108 -2.34 -9.05 -22.70
C PHE A 108 -2.15 -9.00 -21.18
N GLY A 109 -3.24 -9.07 -20.43
CA GLY A 109 -3.24 -9.29 -19.00
C GLY A 109 -2.51 -10.57 -18.66
N LYS A 110 -2.53 -11.64 -19.46
CA LYS A 110 -1.67 -12.81 -19.20
C LYS A 110 -0.17 -12.50 -19.33
N LEU A 111 0.27 -11.65 -20.26
CA LEU A 111 1.69 -11.29 -20.41
C LEU A 111 2.13 -10.27 -19.36
N LEU A 112 1.32 -9.23 -19.14
CA LEU A 112 1.52 -8.25 -18.08
C LEU A 112 1.42 -8.93 -16.71
N SER A 113 0.54 -9.91 -16.53
CA SER A 113 0.46 -10.77 -15.35
C SER A 113 1.56 -11.85 -15.36
N LEU A 114 2.16 -12.27 -16.47
CA LEU A 114 3.35 -13.14 -16.38
C LEU A 114 4.57 -12.38 -15.85
N ILE A 115 4.73 -11.12 -16.27
CA ILE A 115 5.84 -10.23 -15.87
C ILE A 115 5.57 -9.62 -14.49
N PHE A 116 4.35 -9.15 -14.26
CA PHE A 116 3.92 -8.50 -13.05
C PHE A 116 2.99 -9.33 -12.17
N SER A 117 2.32 -10.43 -12.54
CA SER A 117 1.39 -11.16 -11.61
C SER A 117 2.10 -11.69 -10.41
N LYS A 118 3.27 -12.31 -10.51
CA LYS A 118 3.97 -12.75 -9.29
C LYS A 118 4.33 -11.56 -8.39
N ARG A 119 4.48 -10.36 -8.98
CA ARG A 119 4.74 -9.09 -8.28
C ARG A 119 3.48 -8.30 -7.90
N LEU A 120 2.36 -8.48 -8.59
CA LEU A 120 1.03 -7.92 -8.34
C LEU A 120 0.27 -8.80 -7.36
N GLN A 121 0.61 -10.09 -7.31
CA GLN A 121 0.39 -11.01 -6.20
C GLN A 121 1.22 -10.55 -5.01
N GLN A 122 2.46 -10.05 -5.19
CA GLN A 122 3.19 -9.35 -4.11
C GLN A 122 2.62 -7.95 -3.78
N LEU A 123 1.86 -7.31 -4.70
CA LEU A 123 1.03 -6.11 -4.46
C LEU A 123 -0.41 -6.47 -4.10
N ASN A 124 -0.72 -7.75 -3.96
CA ASN A 124 -1.90 -8.26 -3.28
C ASN A 124 -3.24 -7.83 -3.87
N LEU A 125 -3.27 -7.63 -5.19
CA LEU A 125 -4.50 -7.36 -5.91
C LEU A 125 -5.19 -8.71 -6.21
N PRO A 126 -6.46 -8.90 -5.80
CA PRO A 126 -7.19 -10.11 -6.13
C PRO A 126 -7.43 -10.16 -7.64
N LEU A 127 -6.60 -10.92 -8.33
CA LEU A 127 -6.64 -11.02 -9.81
C LEU A 127 -7.86 -11.79 -10.30
N ASN A 128 -8.48 -12.59 -9.43
CA ASN A 128 -9.72 -13.33 -9.69
C ASN A 128 -10.79 -12.93 -8.65
N SER A 129 -11.95 -12.47 -9.12
CA SER A 129 -13.11 -12.12 -8.28
C SER A 129 -13.74 -13.31 -7.55
N ILE A 130 -13.53 -14.53 -8.06
CA ILE A 130 -14.04 -15.78 -7.47
C ILE A 130 -13.34 -16.11 -6.14
N ASP A 131 -12.04 -15.80 -6.04
CA ASP A 131 -11.25 -16.15 -4.84
C ASP A 131 -11.64 -15.27 -3.64
N THR A 132 -12.09 -14.03 -3.87
CA THR A 132 -12.54 -13.08 -2.84
C THR A 132 -14.03 -13.16 -2.52
N ALA A 133 -14.83 -13.93 -3.28
CA ALA A 133 -16.27 -14.04 -3.07
C ALA A 133 -16.67 -14.63 -1.70
N LYS A 134 -15.75 -15.38 -1.05
CA LYS A 134 -15.95 -15.90 0.31
C LYS A 134 -15.45 -14.94 1.42
N GLY A 135 -15.10 -13.71 1.06
CA GLY A 135 -14.65 -12.66 1.98
C GLY A 135 -13.17 -12.75 2.36
N LEU A 136 -12.66 -11.66 2.94
CA LEU A 136 -11.30 -11.57 3.47
C LEU A 136 -11.32 -11.49 4.99
N LYS A 137 -10.35 -12.13 5.65
CA LYS A 137 -9.99 -11.81 7.03
C LYS A 137 -9.09 -10.58 6.98
N SER A 138 -9.41 -9.55 7.76
CA SER A 138 -8.65 -8.32 7.86
C SER A 138 -8.17 -8.14 9.29
N GLU A 139 -6.87 -7.95 9.45
CA GLU A 139 -6.19 -7.71 10.73
C GLU A 139 -5.27 -6.50 10.61
N ILE A 140 -5.25 -5.66 11.64
CA ILE A 140 -4.27 -4.58 11.76
C ILE A 140 -3.18 -5.02 12.72
N ILE A 141 -1.92 -5.02 12.25
CA ILE A 141 -0.77 -5.37 13.07
C ILE A 141 0.09 -4.12 13.25
N LYS A 142 0.23 -3.66 14.49
CA LYS A 142 1.07 -2.52 14.85
C LYS A 142 2.41 -3.01 15.41
N LEU A 143 3.51 -2.49 14.85
CA LEU A 143 4.84 -2.62 15.44
C LEU A 143 5.17 -1.35 16.20
N LYS A 144 5.14 -1.44 17.53
CA LYS A 144 5.28 -0.29 18.44
C LYS A 144 6.67 -0.23 19.03
N THR A 145 7.20 0.99 19.22
CA THR A 145 8.44 1.14 19.98
C THR A 145 8.21 0.72 21.44
N LYS A 146 9.17 0.01 22.04
CA LYS A 146 8.97 -0.58 23.37
C LYS A 146 8.86 0.46 24.49
N ASP A 147 9.51 1.59 24.29
CA ASP A 147 9.62 2.74 25.18
C ASP A 147 8.38 3.65 25.13
N THR A 148 8.09 4.27 23.99
CA THR A 148 7.00 5.26 23.84
C THR A 148 5.64 4.63 23.50
N LYS A 149 5.62 3.31 23.19
CA LYS A 149 4.45 2.58 22.69
C LYS A 149 3.83 3.17 21.42
N LYS A 150 4.51 4.08 20.73
CA LYS A 150 4.06 4.64 19.45
C LYS A 150 4.21 3.61 18.33
N ALA A 151 3.21 3.53 17.46
CA ALA A 151 3.29 2.71 16.26
C ALA A 151 4.37 3.26 15.31
N LYS A 152 5.36 2.43 15.00
CA LYS A 152 6.37 2.72 13.99
C LYS A 152 5.94 2.21 12.62
N TRP A 153 5.37 1.00 12.59
CA TRP A 153 4.84 0.38 11.38
C TRP A 153 3.42 -0.11 11.63
N THR A 154 2.52 0.20 10.70
CA THR A 154 1.17 -0.35 10.67
C THR A 154 1.06 -1.27 9.46
N ILE A 155 0.77 -2.53 9.70
CA ILE A 155 0.69 -3.55 8.67
C ILE A 155 -0.77 -3.94 8.52
N TRP A 156 -1.32 -3.75 7.32
CA TRP A 156 -2.67 -4.22 7.02
C TRP A 156 -2.62 -5.64 6.48
N TYR A 157 -2.86 -6.59 7.38
CA TYR A 157 -2.75 -8.01 7.11
C TYR A 157 -4.08 -8.58 6.64
N ARG A 158 -4.07 -9.23 5.47
CA ARG A 158 -5.30 -9.75 4.86
C ARG A 158 -5.10 -11.20 4.45
N ILE A 159 -6.13 -12.01 4.64
CA ILE A 159 -6.12 -13.43 4.31
C ILE A 159 -7.39 -13.76 3.54
N ILE A 160 -7.27 -14.52 2.45
CA ILE A 160 -8.42 -15.08 1.76
C ILE A 160 -9.05 -16.13 2.67
N LYS A 161 -10.30 -15.93 3.12
CA LYS A 161 -10.97 -16.89 4.02
C LYS A 161 -11.11 -18.28 3.41
N SER A 162 -11.22 -18.38 2.08
CA SER A 162 -11.43 -19.65 1.38
C SER A 162 -10.18 -20.53 1.28
N THR A 163 -9.00 -19.94 1.05
CA THR A 163 -7.75 -20.68 0.84
C THR A 163 -6.77 -20.55 2.00
N ASN A 164 -7.05 -19.67 2.98
CA ASN A 164 -6.08 -19.20 3.97
C ASN A 164 -4.80 -18.63 3.36
N ASP A 165 -4.83 -18.23 2.08
CA ASP A 165 -3.71 -17.55 1.48
C ASP A 165 -3.62 -16.11 1.96
N VAL A 166 -2.42 -15.78 2.43
CA VAL A 166 -2.06 -14.45 2.85
C VAL A 166 -2.01 -13.56 1.61
N ILE A 167 -2.92 -12.60 1.58
CA ILE A 167 -2.83 -11.40 0.76
C ILE A 167 -1.83 -10.52 1.51
N TYR A 168 -0.57 -10.64 1.11
CA TYR A 168 0.57 -9.94 1.69
C TYR A 168 0.26 -8.45 1.95
N SER A 169 0.85 -7.96 3.02
CA SER A 169 0.31 -6.84 3.76
C SER A 169 1.09 -5.58 3.44
N GLY A 170 0.38 -4.56 2.95
CA GLY A 170 0.99 -3.25 2.79
C GLY A 170 1.37 -2.72 4.17
N ILE A 171 2.60 -2.21 4.30
CA ILE A 171 2.99 -1.42 5.47
C ILE A 171 2.57 0.01 5.20
N TYR A 172 1.59 0.48 5.96
CA TYR A 172 1.06 1.84 5.92
C TYR A 172 1.89 2.73 6.84
N THR A 173 2.32 3.85 6.28
CA THR A 173 3.04 4.89 6.98
C THR A 173 2.83 6.22 6.26
N THR A 174 3.45 7.28 6.75
CA THR A 174 3.46 8.60 6.11
C THR A 174 4.89 9.04 5.85
N CYS A 175 5.10 9.84 4.81
CA CYS A 175 6.42 10.39 4.50
C CYS A 175 6.33 11.88 4.18
N ARG A 176 7.44 12.60 4.43
CA ARG A 176 7.60 14.00 4.02
C ARG A 176 8.46 14.04 2.77
N ASN A 177 7.84 14.32 1.63
CA ASN A 177 8.56 14.53 0.38
C ASN A 177 8.87 16.04 0.23
N PRO A 178 10.12 16.44 -0.07
CA PRO A 178 10.50 17.86 -0.13
C PRO A 178 9.76 18.68 -1.19
N LYS A 179 9.12 18.05 -2.19
CA LYS A 179 8.29 18.73 -3.19
C LYS A 179 6.85 19.01 -2.74
N TYR A 180 6.42 18.43 -1.63
CA TYR A 180 5.04 18.52 -1.14
C TYR A 180 5.04 19.20 0.23
N GLU A 181 4.17 20.19 0.39
CA GLU A 181 4.05 20.93 1.65
C GLU A 181 3.49 20.03 2.77
N LYS A 182 2.56 19.14 2.40
CA LYS A 182 1.88 18.24 3.33
C LYS A 182 2.46 16.82 3.27
N PRO A 183 2.44 16.06 4.38
CA PRO A 183 2.82 14.66 4.38
C PRO A 183 1.99 13.84 3.40
N LEU A 184 2.60 12.80 2.84
CA LEU A 184 1.98 11.87 1.89
C LEU A 184 1.74 10.52 2.57
N LEU A 185 0.69 9.82 2.17
CA LEU A 185 0.52 8.42 2.53
C LEU A 185 1.55 7.59 1.76
N LYS A 186 2.18 6.62 2.44
CA LYS A 186 3.12 5.68 1.83
C LYS A 186 2.72 4.27 2.19
N VAL A 187 2.56 3.43 1.17
CA VAL A 187 2.34 2.01 1.32
C VAL A 187 3.58 1.27 0.82
N ILE A 188 4.16 0.43 1.66
CA ILE A 188 5.42 -0.26 1.39
C ILE A 188 5.14 -1.75 1.26
N PHE A 189 5.70 -2.34 0.21
CA PHE A 189 5.68 -3.76 -0.06
C PHE A 189 7.13 -4.25 -0.03
N PRO A 190 7.58 -4.80 1.11
CA PRO A 190 8.93 -5.34 1.26
C PRO A 190 9.23 -6.38 0.17
N LEU A 191 10.39 -6.24 -0.47
CA LEU A 191 10.89 -7.17 -1.48
C LEU A 191 12.30 -7.66 -1.09
N PRO A 192 12.75 -8.80 -1.61
CA PRO A 192 14.14 -9.23 -1.47
C PRO A 192 15.13 -8.12 -1.86
N ASN A 193 15.95 -7.67 -0.89
CA ASN A 193 16.93 -6.59 -1.04
C ASN A 193 16.36 -5.22 -1.43
N GLY A 194 15.09 -4.95 -1.08
CA GLY A 194 14.46 -3.68 -1.41
C GLY A 194 13.00 -3.57 -1.01
N ALA A 195 12.28 -2.68 -1.67
CA ALA A 195 10.84 -2.54 -1.53
C ALA A 195 10.22 -1.99 -2.82
N ALA A 196 8.97 -2.34 -3.07
CA ALA A 196 8.08 -1.51 -3.86
C ALA A 196 7.35 -0.56 -2.91
N SER A 197 7.10 0.67 -3.33
CA SER A 197 6.33 1.63 -2.54
C SER A 197 5.41 2.44 -3.42
N VAL A 198 4.20 2.68 -2.93
CA VAL A 198 3.26 3.61 -3.54
C VAL A 198 3.12 4.80 -2.61
N ILE A 199 3.43 5.98 -3.13
CA ILE A 199 3.40 7.23 -2.40
C ILE A 199 2.26 8.05 -2.96
N MET A 200 1.30 8.37 -2.11
CA MET A 200 0.01 8.90 -2.51
C MET A 200 -0.22 10.29 -1.92
N ASN A 201 -0.61 11.21 -2.79
CA ASN A 201 -1.15 12.50 -2.38
C ASN A 201 -2.64 12.37 -2.15
N LYS A 202 -3.14 13.05 -1.13
CA LYS A 202 -4.57 13.06 -0.77
C LYS A 202 -5.28 14.26 -1.37
N ASN A 203 -6.58 14.10 -1.58
CA ASN A 203 -7.51 15.16 -1.93
C ASN A 203 -8.85 14.88 -1.25
N VAL A 204 -9.35 15.82 -0.43
CA VAL A 204 -10.70 15.72 0.13
C VAL A 204 -11.66 16.38 -0.85
N GLU A 205 -12.50 15.57 -1.48
CA GLU A 205 -13.43 16.01 -2.50
C GLU A 205 -14.59 16.82 -1.91
N LYS A 206 -15.39 17.44 -2.78
CA LYS A 206 -16.49 18.34 -2.37
C LYS A 206 -17.59 17.61 -1.60
N ASP A 207 -17.82 16.34 -1.91
CA ASP A 207 -18.80 15.48 -1.26
C ASP A 207 -18.26 14.82 0.04
N GLY A 208 -17.06 15.20 0.46
CA GLY A 208 -16.42 14.65 1.66
C GLY A 208 -15.67 13.33 1.44
N SER A 209 -15.63 12.80 0.22
CA SER A 209 -14.83 11.63 -0.13
C SER A 209 -13.33 11.90 -0.01
N LEU A 210 -12.55 10.85 0.25
CA LEU A 210 -11.09 10.92 0.23
C LEU A 210 -10.53 10.24 -1.03
N LEU A 211 -9.87 11.01 -1.89
CA LEU A 211 -9.12 10.50 -3.03
C LEU A 211 -7.64 10.47 -2.69
N LEU A 212 -7.03 9.29 -2.74
CA LEU A 212 -5.59 9.07 -2.72
C LEU A 212 -5.11 8.80 -4.14
N SER A 213 -4.02 9.45 -4.55
CA SER A 213 -3.52 9.32 -5.92
C SER A 213 -2.00 9.23 -6.00
N SER A 214 -1.49 8.38 -6.89
CA SER A 214 -0.06 8.17 -7.16
C SER A 214 0.29 8.59 -8.60
N ASN A 215 -0.20 9.76 -9.01
CA ASN A 215 -0.24 10.24 -10.39
C ASN A 215 0.93 11.16 -10.80
N GLY A 216 2.06 11.15 -10.08
CA GLY A 216 3.24 11.92 -10.44
C GLY A 216 3.80 11.51 -11.81
N LYS A 217 4.63 12.38 -12.39
CA LYS A 217 5.11 12.22 -13.77
C LYS A 217 6.61 11.97 -13.86
N LYS A 218 7.37 12.36 -12.83
CA LYS A 218 8.82 12.21 -12.81
C LYS A 218 9.32 11.79 -11.43
N PHE A 219 10.56 11.31 -11.40
CA PHE A 219 11.25 10.99 -10.15
C PHE A 219 11.22 12.17 -9.17
N GLY A 220 10.93 11.88 -7.92
CA GLY A 220 10.72 12.85 -6.84
C GLY A 220 9.26 13.25 -6.64
N ASP A 221 8.35 12.96 -7.57
CA ASP A 221 6.90 13.18 -7.37
C ASP A 221 6.29 12.02 -6.56
N ASN A 222 5.03 12.14 -6.13
CA ASN A 222 4.23 11.02 -5.64
C ASN A 222 4.07 9.95 -6.74
N GLY A 223 3.96 8.67 -6.38
CA GLY A 223 3.84 7.61 -7.38
C GLY A 223 4.41 6.26 -6.94
N PHE A 224 4.62 5.40 -7.92
CA PHE A 224 5.17 4.05 -7.71
C PHE A 224 6.70 4.04 -7.82
N TYR A 225 7.36 3.52 -6.80
CA TYR A 225 8.81 3.43 -6.70
C TYR A 225 9.27 2.01 -6.38
N PHE A 226 10.37 1.59 -6.98
CA PHE A 226 11.21 0.54 -6.42
C PHE A 226 12.40 1.16 -5.72
N THR A 227 12.73 0.69 -4.53
CA THR A 227 13.98 0.99 -3.83
C THR A 227 14.75 -0.29 -3.59
N LEU A 228 16.07 -0.23 -3.72
CA LEU A 228 16.97 -1.35 -3.50
C LEU A 228 18.11 -0.95 -2.58
N THR A 229 18.64 -1.94 -1.87
CA THR A 229 19.88 -1.82 -1.10
C THR A 229 20.76 -3.04 -1.36
N ASP A 230 22.08 -2.85 -1.34
CA ASP A 230 23.03 -3.96 -1.35
C ASP A 230 23.46 -4.40 0.05
N GLY A 231 22.89 -3.80 1.11
CA GLY A 231 23.26 -4.06 2.50
C GLY A 231 24.63 -3.49 2.91
N LYS A 232 25.35 -2.85 1.98
CA LYS A 232 26.68 -2.24 2.20
C LYS A 232 26.62 -0.69 2.16
N GLY A 233 25.43 -0.14 2.31
CA GLY A 233 25.17 1.31 2.31
C GLY A 233 24.86 1.91 0.95
N ASN A 234 24.89 1.14 -0.16
CA ASN A 234 24.45 1.67 -1.45
C ASN A 234 22.95 1.47 -1.64
N HIS A 235 22.29 2.50 -2.14
CA HIS A 235 20.87 2.50 -2.43
C HIS A 235 20.59 2.93 -3.87
N TRP A 236 19.55 2.32 -4.46
CA TRP A 236 19.04 2.71 -5.77
C TRP A 236 17.54 2.91 -5.68
N ALA A 237 17.02 3.83 -6.48
CA ALA A 237 15.58 4.02 -6.64
C ALA A 237 15.21 4.15 -8.12
N LYS A 238 14.06 3.56 -8.48
CA LYS A 238 13.45 3.69 -9.80
C LYS A 238 12.01 4.16 -9.64
N PHE A 239 11.71 5.30 -10.24
CA PHE A 239 10.34 5.75 -10.44
C PHE A 239 9.71 5.02 -11.63
N VAL A 240 8.48 4.53 -11.48
CA VAL A 240 7.72 3.82 -12.53
C VAL A 240 6.61 4.72 -13.03
N GLY A 241 6.96 5.71 -13.86
CA GLY A 241 6.01 6.72 -14.36
C GLY A 241 4.91 6.21 -15.29
N ALA A 242 4.98 4.94 -15.71
CA ALA A 242 3.91 4.29 -16.45
C ALA A 242 2.76 3.81 -15.54
N MET A 243 3.02 3.62 -14.24
CA MET A 243 2.05 3.07 -13.29
C MET A 243 1.41 4.20 -12.49
N HIS A 244 0.10 4.29 -12.52
CA HIS A 244 -0.67 5.27 -11.75
C HIS A 244 -1.85 4.61 -11.05
N GLU A 245 -2.10 5.02 -9.82
CA GLU A 245 -3.13 4.46 -8.96
C GLU A 245 -3.98 5.57 -8.35
N TRP A 246 -5.28 5.31 -8.22
CA TRP A 246 -6.22 6.18 -7.51
C TRP A 246 -7.10 5.32 -6.62
N ILE A 247 -7.23 5.68 -5.34
CA ILE A 247 -8.13 5.05 -4.39
C ILE A 247 -9.07 6.13 -3.88
N ARG A 248 -10.35 6.02 -4.21
CA ARG A 248 -11.40 6.93 -3.74
C ARG A 248 -12.22 6.21 -2.69
N VAL A 249 -12.22 6.68 -1.45
CA VAL A 249 -13.06 6.17 -0.35
C VAL A 249 -14.21 7.13 -0.11
N TYR A 250 -15.43 6.63 -0.13
CA TYR A 250 -16.65 7.44 -0.08
C TYR A 250 -17.80 6.68 0.59
N GLU A 251 -18.81 7.42 1.02
CA GLU A 251 -20.10 6.86 1.40
C GLU A 251 -21.05 6.95 0.21
N ASP A 252 -21.71 5.86 -0.14
CA ASP A 252 -22.71 5.84 -1.22
C ASP A 252 -24.08 6.35 -0.73
N ASP A 253 -25.04 6.43 -1.67
CA ASP A 253 -26.39 6.91 -1.38
C ASP A 253 -27.18 6.00 -0.41
N GLU A 254 -26.72 4.76 -0.19
CA GLU A 254 -27.28 3.80 0.77
C GLU A 254 -26.59 3.88 2.14
N ASN A 255 -25.74 4.90 2.37
CA ASN A 255 -24.94 5.09 3.58
C ASN A 255 -23.91 3.98 3.84
N ILE A 256 -23.49 3.27 2.78
CA ILE A 256 -22.50 2.20 2.82
C ILE A 256 -21.13 2.79 2.45
N LEU A 257 -20.11 2.47 3.23
CA LEU A 257 -18.75 2.90 2.92
C LEU A 257 -18.19 2.04 1.78
N ARG A 258 -17.74 2.70 0.71
CA ARG A 258 -17.15 2.07 -0.47
C ARG A 258 -15.79 2.64 -0.81
N ALA A 259 -15.01 1.87 -1.56
CA ALA A 259 -13.83 2.39 -2.21
C ALA A 259 -13.73 1.92 -3.66
N ASP A 260 -13.31 2.82 -4.53
CA ASP A 260 -12.94 2.51 -5.90
C ASP A 260 -11.44 2.70 -6.07
N HIS A 261 -10.76 1.63 -6.47
CA HIS A 261 -9.32 1.60 -6.65
C HIS A 261 -9.00 1.27 -8.10
N ASN A 262 -8.35 2.21 -8.74
CA ASN A 262 -8.22 2.34 -10.17
C ASN A 262 -6.74 2.30 -10.55
N LEU A 263 -6.34 1.34 -11.40
CA LEU A 263 -4.96 1.15 -11.79
C LEU A 263 -4.76 1.36 -13.30
N ASN A 264 -3.89 2.30 -13.64
CA ASN A 264 -3.48 2.59 -15.00
C ASN A 264 -2.06 2.12 -15.27
N PHE A 265 -1.83 1.68 -16.51
CA PHE A 265 -0.51 1.41 -17.06
C PHE A 265 -0.38 2.10 -18.42
N TYR A 266 0.64 2.95 -18.59
CA TYR A 266 0.80 3.84 -19.75
C TYR A 266 -0.47 4.64 -20.10
N GLY A 267 -1.16 5.17 -19.07
CA GLY A 267 -2.38 5.97 -19.23
C GLY A 267 -3.65 5.16 -19.54
N MET A 268 -3.54 3.85 -19.79
CA MET A 268 -4.70 2.98 -20.01
C MET A 268 -5.15 2.31 -18.71
N ARG A 269 -6.45 2.35 -18.43
CA ARG A 269 -7.05 1.62 -17.31
C ARG A 269 -7.01 0.13 -17.58
N PHE A 270 -6.33 -0.64 -16.73
CA PHE A 270 -6.26 -2.10 -16.88
C PHE A 270 -7.04 -2.85 -15.80
N LEU A 271 -7.18 -2.26 -14.60
CA LEU A 271 -7.86 -2.89 -13.48
C LEU A 271 -8.61 -1.84 -12.65
N ASN A 272 -9.86 -2.17 -12.33
CA ASN A 272 -10.63 -1.54 -11.26
C ASN A 272 -10.82 -2.57 -10.16
N LEU A 273 -10.65 -2.15 -8.92
CA LEU A 273 -11.04 -2.89 -7.74
C LEU A 273 -12.08 -2.05 -7.01
N HIS A 274 -13.11 -2.71 -6.54
CA HIS A 274 -14.18 -2.09 -5.81
C HIS A 274 -14.31 -2.77 -4.46
N TYR A 275 -14.59 -1.97 -3.45
CA TYR A 275 -14.62 -2.39 -2.06
C TYR A 275 -15.94 -1.97 -1.44
N LYS A 276 -16.50 -2.88 -0.67
CA LYS A 276 -17.56 -2.58 0.30
C LYS A 276 -16.99 -2.81 1.69
N MET A 277 -17.13 -1.81 2.56
CA MET A 277 -16.60 -1.82 3.92
C MET A 277 -17.75 -1.70 4.90
N SER A 278 -17.92 -2.73 5.72
CA SER A 278 -19.00 -2.80 6.71
C SER A 278 -18.38 -2.86 8.09
N LYS A 279 -18.95 -2.15 9.08
CA LYS A 279 -18.50 -2.33 10.46
C LYS A 279 -18.80 -3.75 10.93
N LYS A 280 -17.86 -4.35 11.64
CA LYS A 280 -18.04 -5.59 12.39
C LYS A 280 -19.10 -5.34 13.47
N ILE A 281 -19.99 -6.31 13.65
CA ILE A 281 -21.02 -6.32 14.69
C ILE A 281 -20.45 -6.98 15.94
#